data_AF-R9LNJ8-F1
#
_entry.id   AF-R9LNJ8-F1
#
_cell.length_a   1.000
_cell.length_b   1.000
_cell.length_c   1.000
_cell.angle_alpha   90.00
_cell.angle_beta   90.00
_cell.angle_gamma   90.00
#
_symmetry.space_group_name_H-M   'P 1'
#
loop_
_entity.id
_entity.type
_entity.pdbx_description
1 polymer ?
#
loop_
_entity_poly.entity_id
_entity_poly.type
_entity_poly.pdbx_seq_one_letter_code
_entity_poly.pdbx_strand_id
1 'polypeptide(L)' 'MQKNQIYLIAVIDAVLFIVFAYQMITSPSWLTFAILAVVGLNFVQLKGMYDKIKLKEGKKL' A
#
# COMPACT_ATOMS: atom_id res chain seq x y z
N MET A 1 12.23 10.49 -3.71
CA MET A 1 12.14 9.02 -3.51
C MET A 1 12.36 8.36 -4.85
N GLN A 2 13.31 7.43 -4.93
CA GLN A 2 13.56 6.71 -6.18
C GLN A 2 12.29 5.92 -6.52
N LYS A 3 11.79 6.00 -7.76
CA LYS A 3 10.56 5.31 -8.19
C LYS A 3 10.56 3.83 -7.80
N ASN A 4 11.73 3.18 -7.86
CA ASN A 4 11.94 1.82 -7.40
C ASN A 4 11.56 1.60 -5.93
N GLN A 5 11.82 2.57 -5.04
CA GLN A 5 11.42 2.46 -3.63
C GLN A 5 9.88 2.44 -3.49
N ILE A 6 9.16 3.23 -4.28
CA ILE A 6 7.69 3.28 -4.24
C ILE A 6 7.09 2.00 -4.80
N TYR A 7 7.65 1.48 -5.89
CA TYR A 7 7.27 0.17 -6.42
C TYR A 7 7.55 -0.96 -5.42
N LEU A 8 8.70 -0.93 -4.75
CA LEU A 8 9.05 -1.93 -3.73
C LEU A 8 8.09 -1.88 -2.54
N ILE A 9 7.75 -0.68 -2.05
CA ILE A 9 6.78 -0.50 -0.97
C ILE A 9 5.40 -1.02 -1.41
N ALA A 10 4.96 -0.74 -2.64
CA ALA A 10 3.69 -1.23 -3.17
C ALA A 10 3.62 -2.78 -3.24
N VAL A 11 4.72 -3.42 -3.62
CA VAL A 11 4.81 -4.90 -3.63
C VAL A 11 4.74 -5.45 -2.21
N ILE A 12 5.47 -4.84 -1.26
CA ILE A 12 5.46 -5.26 0.15
C ILE A 12 4.06 -5.10 0.75
N ASP A 13 3.41 -3.94 0.55
CA ASP A 13 2.06 -3.70 1.06
C ASP A 13 1.03 -4.67 0.46
N ALA A 14 1.16 -5.02 -0.83
CA ALA A 14 0.30 -6.03 -1.45
C ALA A 14 0.44 -7.40 -0.79
N VAL A 15 1.67 -7.84 -0.52
CA VAL A 15 1.94 -9.12 0.16
C VAL A 15 1.38 -9.08 1.59
N LEU A 16 1.64 -8.01 2.34
CA LEU A 16 1.13 -7.84 3.69
C LEU A 16 -0.40 -7.86 3.72
N PHE A 17 -1.05 -7.16 2.77
CA PHE A 17 -2.50 -7.13 2.68
C PHE A 17 -3.09 -8.54 2.48
N ILE A 18 -2.52 -9.35 1.57
CA ILE A 18 -2.97 -10.73 1.32
C ILE A 18 -2.78 -11.60 2.56
N VAL A 19 -1.62 -11.50 3.23
CA VAL A 19 -1.31 -12.29 4.43
C VAL A 19 -2.30 -11.97 5.55
N PHE A 20 -2.52 -10.69 5.85
CA PHE A 20 -3.44 -10.29 6.92
C PHE A 20 -4.91 -10.51 6.54
N ALA A 21 -5.26 -10.43 5.25
CA ALA A 21 -6.60 -10.81 4.78
C ALA A 21 -6.88 -12.30 4.99
N TYR A 22 -5.91 -13.16 4.67
CA TYR A 22 -6.01 -14.59 4.95
C TYR A 22 -6.08 -14.85 6.46
N GLN A 23 -5.24 -14.18 7.25
CA GLN A 23 -5.24 -14.30 8.71
C GLN A 23 -6.59 -13.86 9.32
N MET A 24 -7.25 -12.85 8.76
CA MET A 24 -8.57 -12.39 9.21
C MET A 24 -9.66 -13.46 9.01
N ILE A 25 -9.52 -14.29 7.97
CA ILE A 25 -10.43 -15.40 7.68
C ILE A 25 -10.15 -16.58 8.61
N THR A 26 -8.87 -16.94 8.80
CA THR A 26 -8.50 -18.14 9.57
C THR A 26 -8.48 -17.91 11.09
N SER A 27 -8.16 -16.70 11.53
CA SER A 27 -8.04 -16.32 12.94
C SER A 27 -8.50 -14.87 13.14
N PRO A 28 -9.81 -14.60 13.11
CA PRO A 28 -10.35 -13.25 13.21
C PRO A 28 -9.96 -12.60 14.53
N SER A 29 -9.34 -11.42 14.47
CA SER A 29 -9.03 -10.64 15.67
C SER A 29 -9.07 -9.14 15.38
N TRP A 30 -9.37 -8.35 16.42
CA TRP A 30 -9.34 -6.89 16.35
C TRP A 30 -7.98 -6.34 15.94
N LEU A 31 -6.90 -7.02 16.35
CA LEU A 31 -5.55 -6.68 15.95
C LEU A 31 -5.35 -6.86 14.44
N THR A 32 -5.77 -8.01 13.88
CA THR A 32 -5.68 -8.30 12.44
C THR A 32 -6.48 -7.29 11.62
N PHE A 33 -7.68 -6.92 12.11
CA PHE A 33 -8.49 -5.87 11.50
C PHE A 33 -7.81 -4.49 11.52
N ALA A 34 -7.22 -4.10 12.66
CA ALA A 34 -6.49 -2.84 12.77
C ALA A 34 -5.29 -2.79 11.81
N ILE A 35 -4.57 -3.91 11.66
CA ILE A 35 -3.46 -4.01 10.72
C ILE A 35 -3.96 -3.88 9.27
N LEU A 36 -5.04 -4.56 8.90
CA LEU A 36 -5.66 -4.43 7.58
C LEU A 36 -6.08 -2.98 7.27
N ALA A 37 -6.64 -2.27 8.25
CA ALA A 37 -7.02 -0.87 8.10
C ALA A 37 -5.80 0.04 7.85
N VAL A 38 -4.70 -0.18 8.58
CA VAL A 38 -3.44 0.57 8.40
C VAL A 38 -2.81 0.28 7.03
N VAL A 39 -2.74 -1.00 6.64
CA VAL A 39 -2.22 -1.39 5.31
C VAL A 39 -3.12 -0.81 4.19
N GLY A 40 -4.43 -0.81 4.37
CA GLY A 40 -5.37 -0.18 3.44
C GLY A 40 -5.17 1.33 3.32
N LEU A 41 -4.90 2.03 4.42
CA LEU A 41 -4.54 3.45 4.41
C LEU A 41 -3.21 3.71 3.68
N ASN A 42 -2.19 2.87 3.89
CA ASN A 42 -0.93 2.96 3.17
C ASN A 42 -1.12 2.82 1.64
N PHE A 43 -2.02 1.95 1.19
CA PHE A 43 -2.38 1.84 -0.22
C PHE A 43 -2.92 3.15 -0.81
N VAL A 44 -3.77 3.86 -0.08
CA VAL A 44 -4.29 5.17 -0.49
C VAL A 44 -3.16 6.21 -0.57
N GLN A 45 -2.24 6.19 0.39
CA GLN A 45 -1.07 7.09 0.39
C GLN A 45 -0.12 6.80 -0.77
N LEU A 46 0.16 5.52 -1.04
CA LEU A 46 0.94 5.06 -2.20
C LEU A 46 0.33 5.54 -3.51
N LYS A 47 -0.99 5.41 -3.68
CA LYS A 47 -1.69 5.93 -4.86
C LYS A 47 -1.49 7.44 -5.02
N GLY A 48 -1.64 8.21 -3.93
CA GLY A 48 -1.41 9.66 -3.94
C GLY A 48 0.04 10.04 -4.25
N MET A 49 1.02 9.25 -3.80
CA MET A 49 2.43 9.44 -4.16
C MET A 49 2.69 9.12 -5.63
N TYR A 50 2.08 8.07 -6.16
CA TYR A 50 2.18 7.68 -7.56
C TYR A 50 1.56 8.75 -8.48
N ASP A 51 0.37 9.24 -8.15
CA ASP A 51 -0.30 10.32 -8.88
C ASP A 51 0.52 11.62 -8.89
N LYS A 52 1.14 11.99 -7.76
CA LYS A 52 2.06 13.13 -7.68
C LYS A 52 3.31 12.97 -8.55
N ILE A 53 3.83 11.75 -8.68
CA ILE A 53 4.97 11.46 -9.56
C ILE A 53 4.54 11.57 -11.02
N LYS A 54 3.42 10.97 -11.40
CA LYS A 54 2.87 11.05 -12.76
C LYS A 54 2.60 12.50 -13.18
N LEU A 55 2.07 13.33 -12.28
CA LEU A 55 1.87 14.77 -12.50
C LEU A 55 3.18 15.55 -12.69
N LYS A 56 4.24 15.19 -11.96
CA LYS A 56 5.58 15.80 -12.13
C LYS A 56 6.24 15.40 -13.44
N GLU A 57 5.95 14.22 -13.98
CA GLU A 57 6.41 13.80 -15.30
C GLU A 57 5.64 14.49 -16.42
N GLY A 58 4.32 14.65 -16.29
CA GLY A 58 3.48 15.34 -17.28
C GLY A 58 3.73 16.85 -17.40
N LYS A 59 4.25 17.51 -16.36
CA LYS A 59 4.65 18.94 -16.41
C LYS A 59 6.06 19.18 -16.97
N LYS A 60 6.82 18.12 -17.25
CA LYS A 60 8.20 18.19 -17.79
C LYS A 60 8.26 17.97 -19.31
N LEU A 61 7.12 17.73 -19.95
CA LEU A 61 6.91 17.83 -21.40
C LEU A 61 6.34 19.22 -21.70
#